data_AF-C9LNB5-F1
#
_entry.id   AF-C9LNB5-F1
#
_cell.length_a   1.000
_cell.length_b   1.000
_cell.length_c   1.000
_cell.angle_alpha   90.00
_cell.angle_beta   90.00
_cell.angle_gamma   90.00
#
_symmetry.space_group_name_H-M   'P 1'
#
loop_
_entity.id
_entity.type
_entity.pdbx_description
1 polymer ?
#
loop_
_entity_poly.entity_id
_entity_poly.type
_entity_poly.pdbx_seq_one_letter_code
_entity_poly.pdbx_strand_id
1 'polypeptide(L)'
;MVMGRWICSERNILICLYLTIFLLPLSSWLFYFALVPAALLSMGDIFLTKRKVNYGGKWGWFGGGFLICSFLSVFNAPDKFFSIFNWCFLPLAYAFFYVLISTYLAGEDGKKKALYVFLAGAVCVVIWGFIQYADAGCMARDLNAEGWVDPERFPLLRRRMFSTLGNPNLFGAYLLMLISVFAPFALGEKNNKRKILFAGFLFVLSVCLALTYSRGAWISLAGIVLGLAVFYDKRFGLVFLAVPLILFFYHGQVAERFISLFSGEDTSLSLRLALWESTIAMIEEHPLLGIGWGSYWLAYPEYNFFIEDASVVIFHAHDMYLHIPAEVGIPGGILYFLFFFGQGVMSWRIWRRGVGVMKLFGLSGMLLVLSAAIDGIGDYALFSCPVSCCFWALSALCVSEERRGAAG
;
A
#
# COMPACT_ATOMS: atom_id res chain seq x y z
N MET A 1 38.81 -12.15 3.50
CA MET A 1 37.84 -11.88 4.59
C MET A 1 37.61 -10.39 4.84
N VAL A 2 38.66 -9.56 4.89
CA VAL A 2 38.55 -8.10 5.14
C VAL A 2 37.76 -7.35 4.05
N MET A 3 38.06 -7.62 2.77
CA MET A 3 37.35 -6.98 1.64
C MET A 3 35.86 -7.36 1.58
N GLY A 4 35.51 -8.62 1.88
CA GLY A 4 34.12 -9.07 1.96
C GLY A 4 33.32 -8.41 3.09
N ARG A 5 33.96 -8.16 4.25
CA ARG A 5 33.34 -7.41 5.36
C ARG A 5 33.13 -5.93 5.04
N TRP A 6 34.00 -5.33 4.23
CA TRP A 6 33.85 -3.94 3.80
C TRP A 6 32.73 -3.77 2.77
N ILE A 7 32.65 -4.68 1.78
CA ILE A 7 31.60 -4.68 0.76
C ILE A 7 30.23 -4.94 1.39
N CYS A 8 30.11 -5.97 2.22
CA CYS A 8 28.86 -6.32 2.93
C CYS A 8 28.63 -5.48 4.19
N SER A 9 29.18 -4.27 4.25
CA SER A 9 28.99 -3.41 5.42
C SER A 9 27.55 -2.91 5.51
N GLU A 10 27.08 -2.73 6.75
CA GLU A 10 25.75 -2.15 7.04
C GLU A 10 25.53 -0.81 6.34
N ARG A 11 26.58 0.02 6.20
CA ARG A 11 26.52 1.28 5.47
C ARG A 11 26.10 1.09 4.01
N ASN A 12 26.69 0.13 3.30
CA ASN A 12 26.38 -0.12 1.89
C ASN A 12 24.96 -0.66 1.72
N ILE A 13 24.55 -1.56 2.62
CA ILE A 13 23.18 -2.09 2.66
C ILE A 13 22.17 -0.95 2.87
N LEU A 14 22.42 -0.07 3.83
CA LEU A 14 21.55 1.08 4.11
C LEU A 14 21.47 2.03 2.91
N ILE A 15 22.57 2.30 2.19
CA ILE A 15 22.54 3.12 0.97
C ILE A 15 21.62 2.49 -0.08
N CYS A 16 21.76 1.18 -0.34
CA CYS A 16 20.90 0.47 -1.28
C CYS A 16 19.43 0.48 -0.82
N LEU A 17 19.16 0.33 0.48
CA LEU A 17 17.80 0.39 1.03
C LEU A 17 17.17 1.77 0.88
N TYR A 18 17.91 2.85 1.19
CA TYR A 18 17.40 4.21 0.97
C TYR A 18 17.16 4.48 -0.52
N LEU A 19 18.06 4.06 -1.41
CA LEU A 19 17.85 4.19 -2.84
C LEU A 19 16.63 3.39 -3.32
N THR A 20 16.42 2.19 -2.77
CA THR A 20 15.22 1.37 -3.04
C THR A 20 13.95 2.12 -2.66
N ILE A 21 13.88 2.64 -1.41
CA ILE A 21 12.73 3.41 -0.91
C ILE A 21 12.44 4.63 -1.80
N PHE A 22 13.49 5.35 -2.22
CA PHE A 22 13.36 6.54 -3.06
C PHE A 22 12.81 6.23 -4.45
N LEU A 23 13.32 5.16 -5.09
CA LEU A 23 12.95 4.78 -6.45
C LEU A 23 11.60 4.08 -6.52
N LEU A 24 11.15 3.50 -5.41
CA LEU A 24 9.97 2.64 -5.36
C LEU A 24 8.70 3.26 -5.96
N PRO A 25 8.30 4.50 -5.61
CA PRO A 25 7.08 5.07 -6.16
C PRO A 25 7.32 5.77 -7.51
N LEU A 26 8.57 5.88 -7.99
CA LEU A 26 8.92 6.58 -9.23
C LEU A 26 8.81 5.68 -10.47
N SER A 27 8.97 4.37 -10.28
CA SER A 27 8.91 3.38 -11.36
C SER A 27 8.61 2.00 -10.81
N SER A 28 7.87 1.22 -11.59
CA SER A 28 7.52 -0.17 -11.27
C SER A 28 8.70 -1.15 -11.28
N TRP A 29 9.88 -0.75 -11.75
CA TRP A 29 11.02 -1.67 -11.90
C TRP A 29 12.37 -1.09 -11.47
N LEU A 30 12.58 0.24 -11.50
CA LEU A 30 13.90 0.83 -11.20
C LEU A 30 14.43 0.49 -9.80
N PHE A 31 13.54 0.30 -8.82
CA PHE A 31 13.95 -0.01 -7.46
C PHE A 31 14.65 -1.38 -7.34
N TYR A 32 14.45 -2.32 -8.29
CA TYR A 32 15.17 -3.60 -8.29
C TYR A 32 16.68 -3.44 -8.43
N PHE A 33 17.15 -2.41 -9.15
CA PHE A 33 18.59 -2.12 -9.25
C PHE A 33 19.24 -1.81 -7.91
N ALA A 34 18.46 -1.36 -6.93
CA ALA A 34 18.92 -1.10 -5.57
C ALA A 34 18.57 -2.26 -4.62
N LEU A 35 17.39 -2.87 -4.77
CA LEU A 35 16.91 -3.94 -3.91
C LEU A 35 17.73 -5.23 -4.08
N VAL A 36 18.06 -5.61 -5.32
CA VAL A 36 18.83 -6.85 -5.58
C VAL A 36 20.24 -6.76 -4.98
N PRO A 37 21.02 -5.66 -5.17
CA PRO A 37 22.26 -5.48 -4.43
C PRO A 37 22.08 -5.44 -2.91
N ALA A 38 21.05 -4.75 -2.39
CA ALA A 38 20.76 -4.76 -0.95
C ALA A 38 20.56 -6.20 -0.45
N ALA A 39 19.89 -7.03 -1.25
CA ALA A 39 19.65 -8.42 -0.93
C ALA A 39 20.94 -9.22 -0.80
N LEU A 40 21.76 -9.19 -1.85
CA LEU A 40 23.02 -9.94 -1.90
C LEU A 40 23.99 -9.49 -0.79
N LEU A 41 24.10 -8.18 -0.56
CA LEU A 41 24.94 -7.62 0.50
C LEU A 41 24.45 -8.04 1.89
N SER A 42 23.13 -8.05 2.11
CA SER A 42 22.56 -8.49 3.40
C SER A 42 22.80 -9.96 3.69
N MET A 43 22.72 -10.83 2.68
CA MET A 43 23.04 -12.26 2.84
C MET A 43 24.52 -12.43 3.24
N GLY A 44 25.41 -11.66 2.61
CA GLY A 44 26.82 -11.61 2.98
C GLY A 44 27.05 -11.12 4.41
N ASP A 45 26.40 -10.03 4.83
CA ASP A 45 26.47 -9.52 6.21
C ASP A 45 25.99 -10.57 7.21
N ILE A 46 24.78 -11.11 7.02
CA ILE A 46 24.20 -12.13 7.92
C ILE A 46 25.15 -13.34 8.04
N PHE A 47 25.74 -13.79 6.94
CA PHE A 47 26.68 -14.91 6.97
C PHE A 47 27.97 -14.59 7.73
N LEU A 48 28.56 -13.40 7.48
CA LEU A 48 29.86 -12.97 8.00
C LEU A 48 29.82 -12.46 9.44
N THR A 49 28.75 -11.79 9.85
CA THR A 49 28.59 -11.15 11.16
C THR A 49 27.66 -11.91 12.10
N LYS A 50 26.98 -12.95 11.60
CA LYS A 50 25.93 -13.69 12.32
C LYS A 50 24.84 -12.77 12.86
N ARG A 51 24.54 -11.69 12.12
CA ARG A 51 23.50 -10.72 12.48
C ARG A 51 22.17 -11.44 12.71
N LYS A 52 21.50 -11.09 13.80
CA LYS A 52 20.20 -11.64 14.15
C LYS A 52 19.12 -10.98 13.30
N VAL A 53 18.50 -11.75 12.41
CA VAL A 53 17.45 -11.25 11.51
C VAL A 53 16.15 -11.00 12.28
N ASN A 54 15.42 -9.96 11.89
CA ASN A 54 14.11 -9.62 12.44
C ASN A 54 13.01 -9.85 11.40
N TYR A 55 12.23 -10.91 11.62
CA TYR A 55 11.13 -11.30 10.73
C TYR A 55 9.77 -10.71 11.14
N GLY A 56 9.73 -9.71 12.04
CA GLY A 56 8.46 -9.16 12.57
C GLY A 56 7.96 -9.86 13.84
N GLY A 57 8.89 -10.38 14.66
CA GLY A 57 8.56 -11.04 15.92
C GLY A 57 7.65 -12.26 15.75
N LYS A 58 6.70 -12.45 16.68
CA LYS A 58 5.77 -13.60 16.65
C LYS A 58 4.80 -13.58 15.47
N TRP A 59 4.48 -12.38 14.95
CA TRP A 59 3.56 -12.24 13.82
C TRP A 59 4.22 -12.62 12.50
N GLY A 60 5.56 -12.55 12.44
CA GLY A 60 6.35 -13.04 11.30
C GLY A 60 6.08 -14.50 10.92
N TRP A 61 5.66 -15.34 11.88
CA TRP A 61 5.27 -16.72 11.60
C TRP A 61 4.05 -16.81 10.68
N PHE A 62 3.07 -15.90 10.81
CA PHE A 62 1.93 -15.85 9.90
C PHE A 62 2.36 -15.41 8.50
N GLY A 63 3.28 -14.45 8.40
CA GLY A 63 3.88 -14.06 7.11
C GLY A 63 4.63 -15.21 6.45
N GLY A 64 5.43 -15.97 7.21
CA GLY A 64 6.11 -17.17 6.73
C GLY A 64 5.14 -18.27 6.29
N GLY A 65 4.06 -18.49 7.06
CA GLY A 65 2.99 -19.41 6.68
C GLY A 65 2.29 -18.99 5.39
N PHE A 66 1.99 -17.71 5.23
CA PHE A 66 1.43 -17.16 3.99
C PHE A 66 2.37 -17.37 2.80
N LEU A 67 3.67 -17.18 2.95
CA LEU A 67 4.64 -17.46 1.88
C LEU A 67 4.62 -18.93 1.46
N ILE A 68 4.47 -19.85 2.41
CA ILE A 68 4.35 -21.28 2.10
C ILE A 68 3.04 -21.56 1.35
N CYS A 69 1.89 -21.09 1.86
CA CYS A 69 0.60 -21.29 1.19
C CYS A 69 0.56 -20.67 -0.20
N SER A 70 1.04 -19.43 -0.35
CA SER A 70 1.13 -18.76 -1.66
C SER A 70 2.09 -19.50 -2.61
N PHE A 71 3.18 -20.09 -2.13
CA PHE A 71 4.02 -20.94 -2.97
C PHE A 71 3.30 -22.24 -3.37
N LEU A 72 2.58 -22.88 -2.44
CA LEU A 72 1.82 -24.09 -2.74
C LEU A 72 0.67 -23.83 -3.72
N SER A 73 0.09 -22.63 -3.71
CA SER A 73 -0.97 -22.23 -4.68
C SER A 73 -0.52 -22.35 -6.13
N VAL A 74 0.77 -22.11 -6.40
CA VAL A 74 1.38 -22.18 -7.74
C VAL A 74 1.12 -23.52 -8.42
N PHE A 75 1.05 -24.62 -7.65
CA PHE A 75 0.80 -25.95 -8.23
C PHE A 75 -0.59 -26.06 -8.89
N ASN A 76 -1.54 -25.21 -8.50
CA ASN A 76 -2.88 -25.13 -9.06
C ASN A 76 -3.04 -24.04 -10.14
N ALA A 77 -1.96 -23.29 -10.44
CA ALA A 77 -2.02 -22.22 -11.43
C ALA A 77 -2.26 -22.76 -12.86
N PRO A 78 -3.11 -22.08 -13.67
CA PRO A 78 -3.25 -22.36 -15.09
C PRO A 78 -1.91 -22.30 -15.84
N ASP A 79 -1.09 -21.28 -15.54
CA ASP A 79 0.31 -21.18 -15.98
C ASP A 79 1.24 -21.17 -14.76
N LYS A 80 1.83 -22.33 -14.49
CA LYS A 80 2.77 -22.53 -13.38
C LYS A 80 4.04 -21.70 -13.53
N PHE A 81 4.57 -21.53 -14.75
CA PHE A 81 5.81 -20.78 -14.95
C PHE A 81 5.57 -19.29 -14.68
N PHE A 82 4.47 -18.74 -15.21
CA PHE A 82 4.06 -17.37 -14.93
C PHE A 82 3.79 -17.15 -13.44
N SER A 83 3.12 -18.09 -12.77
CA SER A 83 2.84 -17.99 -11.33
C SER A 83 4.10 -18.06 -10.47
N ILE A 84 5.07 -18.96 -10.76
CA ILE A 84 6.38 -19.00 -10.09
C ILE A 84 7.12 -17.68 -10.27
N PHE A 85 7.15 -17.16 -11.50
CA PHE A 85 7.80 -15.90 -11.80
C PHE A 85 7.20 -14.75 -10.96
N ASN A 86 5.87 -14.61 -10.96
CA ASN A 86 5.19 -13.61 -10.14
C ASN A 86 5.42 -13.82 -8.64
N TRP A 87 5.41 -15.06 -8.16
CA TRP A 87 5.66 -15.35 -6.75
C TRP A 87 7.05 -14.87 -6.29
N CYS A 88 8.08 -15.04 -7.13
CA CYS A 88 9.44 -14.59 -6.86
C CYS A 88 9.58 -13.06 -6.80
N PHE A 89 8.90 -12.35 -7.70
CA PHE A 89 9.01 -10.88 -7.81
C PHE A 89 7.96 -10.11 -7.00
N LEU A 90 6.96 -10.79 -6.45
CA LEU A 90 5.89 -10.18 -5.64
C LEU A 90 6.00 -10.67 -4.18
N PRO A 91 5.31 -11.73 -3.69
CA PRO A 91 5.36 -12.18 -2.29
C PRO A 91 6.76 -12.28 -1.72
N LEU A 92 7.67 -12.93 -2.44
CA LEU A 92 9.03 -13.14 -1.96
C LEU A 92 9.79 -11.82 -1.87
N ALA A 93 9.68 -10.94 -2.88
CA ALA A 93 10.28 -9.61 -2.86
C ALA A 93 9.71 -8.75 -1.71
N TYR A 94 8.40 -8.80 -1.46
CA TYR A 94 7.74 -8.05 -0.38
C TYR A 94 8.23 -8.50 0.99
N ALA A 95 8.24 -9.82 1.22
CA ALA A 95 8.71 -10.39 2.47
C ALA A 95 10.20 -10.10 2.69
N PHE A 96 11.01 -10.23 1.65
CA PHE A 96 12.42 -9.93 1.71
C PHE A 96 12.67 -8.47 2.07
N PHE A 97 11.98 -7.54 1.38
CA PHE A 97 12.10 -6.12 1.66
C PHE A 97 11.62 -5.77 3.08
N TYR A 98 10.49 -6.33 3.53
CA TYR A 98 10.00 -6.20 4.90
C TYR A 98 11.04 -6.62 5.95
N VAL A 99 11.70 -7.77 5.72
CA VAL A 99 12.75 -8.30 6.62
C VAL A 99 13.98 -7.40 6.62
N LEU A 100 14.40 -6.86 5.47
CA LEU A 100 15.52 -5.94 5.41
C LEU A 100 15.24 -4.64 6.18
N ILE A 101 14.07 -4.02 5.97
CA ILE A 101 13.68 -2.83 6.73
C ILE A 101 13.62 -3.14 8.23
N SER A 102 13.00 -4.26 8.61
CA SER A 102 12.88 -4.67 10.01
C SER A 102 14.22 -4.96 10.70
N THR A 103 15.24 -5.35 9.93
CA THR A 103 16.55 -5.76 10.44
C THR A 103 17.54 -4.60 10.49
N TYR A 104 17.60 -3.77 9.44
CA TYR A 104 18.60 -2.70 9.30
C TYR A 104 18.07 -1.31 9.70
N LEU A 105 16.75 -1.08 9.69
CA LEU A 105 16.12 0.21 10.01
C LEU A 105 15.31 0.14 11.30
N ALA A 106 15.86 -0.52 12.33
CA ALA A 106 15.23 -0.64 13.65
C ALA A 106 15.52 0.55 14.58
N GLY A 107 16.67 1.21 14.42
CA GLY A 107 17.08 2.36 15.24
C GLY A 107 16.35 3.65 14.87
N GLU A 108 16.13 4.53 15.85
CA GLU A 108 15.35 5.77 15.68
C GLU A 108 15.87 6.67 14.54
N ASP A 109 17.19 6.84 14.43
CA ASP A 109 17.81 7.66 13.39
C ASP A 109 17.66 7.05 11.99
N GLY A 110 17.78 5.72 11.89
CA GLY A 110 17.56 5.00 10.63
C GLY A 110 16.12 5.17 10.16
N LYS A 111 15.15 5.05 11.08
CA LYS A 111 13.74 5.25 10.77
C LYS A 111 13.43 6.66 10.31
N LYS A 112 13.95 7.69 11.00
CA LYS A 112 13.78 9.09 10.58
C LYS A 112 14.35 9.33 9.20
N LYS A 113 15.56 8.82 8.92
CA LYS A 113 16.18 8.92 7.58
C LYS A 113 15.31 8.25 6.53
N ALA A 114 14.81 7.03 6.79
CA ALA A 114 13.89 6.34 5.87
C ALA A 114 12.62 7.16 5.60
N LEU A 115 12.01 7.79 6.61
CA LEU A 115 10.86 8.68 6.42
C LEU A 115 11.19 9.89 5.54
N TYR A 116 12.36 10.52 5.70
CA TYR A 116 12.78 11.61 4.81
C TYR A 116 12.99 11.15 3.38
N VAL A 117 13.44 9.91 3.18
CA VAL A 117 13.60 9.32 1.85
C VAL A 117 12.24 9.01 1.21
N PHE A 118 11.29 8.46 1.97
CA PHE A 118 9.89 8.34 1.52
C PHE A 118 9.28 9.70 1.16
N LEU A 119 9.53 10.72 1.98
CA LEU A 119 9.08 12.09 1.72
C LEU A 119 9.67 12.63 0.41
N ALA A 120 10.97 12.43 0.18
CA ALA A 120 11.63 12.88 -1.05
C ALA A 120 11.03 12.21 -2.30
N GLY A 121 10.82 10.89 -2.25
CA GLY A 121 10.15 10.15 -3.33
C GLY A 121 8.72 10.67 -3.55
N ALA A 122 7.96 10.87 -2.47
CA ALA A 122 6.61 11.43 -2.53
C ALA A 122 6.54 12.82 -3.17
N VAL A 123 7.49 13.70 -2.87
CA VAL A 123 7.56 15.03 -3.51
C VAL A 123 7.73 14.90 -5.02
N CYS A 124 8.61 14.02 -5.50
CA CYS A 124 8.77 13.76 -6.93
C CYS A 124 7.48 13.24 -7.58
N VAL A 125 6.80 12.29 -6.93
CA VAL A 125 5.54 11.71 -7.43
C VAL A 125 4.43 12.77 -7.48
N VAL A 126 4.33 13.62 -6.47
CA VAL A 126 3.32 14.70 -6.41
C VAL A 126 3.59 15.74 -7.50
N ILE A 127 4.85 16.18 -7.66
CA ILE A 127 5.23 17.13 -8.70
C ILE A 127 4.91 16.55 -10.08
N TRP A 128 5.32 15.31 -10.34
CA TRP A 128 5.02 14.63 -11.60
C TRP A 128 3.52 14.52 -11.83
N GLY A 129 2.76 14.19 -10.79
CA GLY A 129 1.31 14.11 -10.88
C GLY A 129 0.67 15.45 -11.26
N PHE A 130 1.14 16.59 -10.73
CA PHE A 130 0.62 17.91 -11.14
C PHE A 130 0.99 18.26 -12.58
N ILE A 131 2.21 17.94 -13.01
CA ILE A 131 2.65 18.12 -14.40
C ILE A 131 1.74 17.30 -15.33
N GLN A 132 1.57 16.02 -15.02
CA GLN A 132 0.69 15.11 -15.74
C GLN A 132 -0.75 15.61 -15.76
N TYR A 133 -1.29 16.05 -14.62
CA TYR A 133 -2.67 16.52 -14.52
C TYR A 133 -2.89 17.86 -15.22
N ALA A 134 -1.87 18.70 -15.36
CA ALA A 134 -1.96 19.95 -16.11
C ALA A 134 -2.02 19.70 -17.63
N ASP A 135 -1.26 18.73 -18.15
CA ASP A 135 -1.22 18.38 -19.56
C ASP A 135 -2.32 17.39 -19.95
N ALA A 136 -3.47 17.93 -20.34
CA ALA A 136 -4.61 17.14 -20.83
C ALA A 136 -4.27 16.31 -22.08
N GLY A 137 -3.35 16.77 -22.93
CA GLY A 137 -2.93 16.05 -24.14
C GLY A 137 -2.08 14.83 -23.81
N CYS A 138 -1.21 14.94 -22.81
CA CYS A 138 -0.45 13.80 -22.29
C CYS A 138 -1.37 12.75 -21.67
N MET A 139 -2.38 13.16 -20.89
CA MET A 139 -3.35 12.22 -20.30
C MET A 139 -4.25 11.56 -21.35
N ALA A 140 -4.73 12.31 -22.35
CA ALA A 140 -5.60 11.77 -23.40
C ALA A 140 -4.87 10.77 -24.33
N ARG A 141 -3.54 10.81 -24.40
CA ARG A 141 -2.75 9.82 -25.15
C ARG A 141 -2.62 8.47 -24.43
N ASP A 142 -2.93 8.41 -23.14
CA ASP A 142 -2.97 7.16 -22.40
C ASP A 142 -4.36 6.52 -22.58
N LEU A 143 -4.43 5.54 -23.47
CA LEU A 143 -5.67 4.81 -23.80
C LEU A 143 -6.37 4.24 -22.56
N ASN A 144 -5.63 3.94 -21.48
CA ASN A 144 -6.21 3.44 -20.23
C ASN A 144 -6.89 4.56 -19.42
N ALA A 145 -6.48 5.82 -19.59
CA ALA A 145 -7.01 6.94 -18.83
C ALA A 145 -8.44 7.30 -19.24
N GLU A 146 -8.81 7.06 -20.51
CA GLU A 146 -10.18 7.25 -21.00
C GLU A 146 -11.16 6.27 -20.33
N GLY A 147 -10.74 5.02 -20.09
CA GLY A 147 -11.56 3.99 -19.46
C GLY A 147 -11.87 4.19 -17.97
N TRP A 148 -11.26 5.17 -17.31
CA TRP A 148 -11.50 5.45 -15.88
C TRP A 148 -12.53 6.53 -15.61
N VAL A 149 -13.07 7.12 -16.67
CA VAL A 149 -14.03 8.21 -16.64
C VAL A 149 -15.28 7.75 -17.39
N ASP A 150 -16.44 8.02 -16.80
CA ASP A 150 -17.75 7.77 -17.42
C ASP A 150 -18.38 9.13 -17.72
N PRO A 151 -18.24 9.68 -18.94
CA PRO A 151 -18.74 11.01 -19.28
C PRO A 151 -20.26 11.10 -19.31
N GLU A 152 -20.96 9.97 -19.51
CA GLU A 152 -22.42 9.93 -19.52
C GLU A 152 -22.96 10.12 -18.10
N ARG A 153 -22.33 9.46 -17.12
CA ARG A 153 -22.71 9.60 -15.71
C ARG A 153 -22.09 10.81 -15.02
N PHE A 154 -20.85 11.19 -15.37
CA PHE A 154 -20.09 12.28 -14.75
C PHE A 154 -19.54 13.25 -15.80
N PRO A 155 -20.38 14.12 -16.40
CA PRO A 155 -19.97 14.99 -17.50
C PRO A 155 -18.89 16.02 -17.14
N LEU A 156 -18.75 16.36 -15.85
CA LEU A 156 -17.72 17.27 -15.35
C LEU A 156 -16.39 16.55 -15.05
N LEU A 157 -16.39 15.23 -14.90
CA LEU A 157 -15.18 14.45 -14.70
C LEU A 157 -14.57 14.13 -16.06
N ARG A 158 -13.41 14.72 -16.36
CA ARG A 158 -12.73 14.50 -17.67
C ARG A 158 -11.38 13.80 -17.55
N ARG A 159 -10.80 13.78 -16.35
CA ARG A 159 -9.47 13.23 -16.09
C ARG A 159 -9.31 12.89 -14.62
N ARG A 160 -8.46 11.91 -14.34
CA ARG A 160 -8.13 11.46 -12.98
C ARG A 160 -6.61 11.45 -12.82
N MET A 161 -6.12 11.92 -11.68
CA MET A 161 -4.70 11.98 -11.39
C MET A 161 -4.17 10.59 -11.02
N PHE A 162 -3.09 10.13 -11.68
CA PHE A 162 -2.49 8.81 -11.44
C PHE A 162 -0.97 8.81 -11.27
N SER A 163 -0.30 9.89 -11.70
CA SER A 163 1.14 10.08 -11.59
C SER A 163 1.95 8.86 -12.11
N THR A 164 3.11 8.59 -11.50
CA THR A 164 4.02 7.48 -11.84
C THR A 164 3.45 6.10 -11.51
N LEU A 165 2.34 6.01 -10.79
CA LEU A 165 1.72 4.75 -10.34
C LEU A 165 0.81 4.13 -11.40
N GLY A 166 0.55 4.85 -12.52
CA GLY A 166 -0.14 4.31 -13.69
C GLY A 166 -1.64 4.03 -13.50
N ASN A 167 -2.19 4.26 -12.31
CA ASN A 167 -3.61 4.10 -12.02
C ASN A 167 -4.05 5.03 -10.86
N PRO A 168 -5.20 5.70 -10.96
CA PRO A 168 -5.65 6.67 -9.95
C PRO A 168 -5.95 6.04 -8.59
N ASN A 169 -6.39 4.78 -8.54
CA ASN A 169 -6.64 4.09 -7.28
C ASN A 169 -5.32 3.65 -6.63
N LEU A 170 -4.35 3.16 -7.42
CA LEU A 170 -3.01 2.86 -6.93
C LEU A 170 -2.32 4.11 -6.37
N PHE A 171 -2.47 5.25 -7.05
CA PHE A 171 -1.97 6.52 -6.55
C PHE A 171 -2.70 6.96 -5.28
N GLY A 172 -4.03 6.80 -5.23
CA GLY A 172 -4.83 7.05 -4.03
C GLY A 172 -4.36 6.24 -2.81
N ALA A 173 -4.16 4.93 -2.98
CA ALA A 173 -3.63 4.05 -1.95
C ALA A 173 -2.25 4.50 -1.46
N TYR A 174 -1.33 4.85 -2.38
CA TYR A 174 -0.02 5.40 -2.03
C TYR A 174 -0.13 6.70 -1.21
N LEU A 175 -0.99 7.64 -1.62
CA LEU A 175 -1.21 8.89 -0.89
C LEU A 175 -1.78 8.64 0.52
N LEU A 176 -2.70 7.69 0.68
CA LEU A 176 -3.23 7.28 1.99
C LEU A 176 -2.15 6.73 2.91
N MET A 177 -1.20 5.95 2.39
CA MET A 177 -0.07 5.46 3.18
C MET A 177 0.78 6.61 3.70
N LEU A 178 1.08 7.59 2.85
CA LEU A 178 1.84 8.78 3.25
C LEU A 178 1.08 9.64 4.26
N ILE A 179 -0.21 9.87 4.05
CA ILE A 179 -1.05 10.64 4.99
C ILE A 179 -1.09 9.93 6.34
N SER A 180 -1.31 8.61 6.35
CA SER A 180 -1.33 7.79 7.57
C SER A 180 -0.03 7.91 8.37
N VAL A 181 1.11 7.97 7.67
CA VAL A 181 2.41 8.04 8.32
C VAL A 181 2.76 9.46 8.72
N PHE A 182 2.64 10.46 7.84
CA PHE A 182 3.10 11.82 8.11
C PHE A 182 2.14 12.65 8.99
N ALA A 183 0.85 12.32 9.05
CA ALA A 183 -0.10 13.06 9.91
C ALA A 183 0.28 13.01 11.40
N PRO A 184 0.54 11.84 12.02
CA PRO A 184 1.05 11.79 13.40
C PRO A 184 2.32 12.60 13.63
N PHE A 185 3.26 12.59 12.68
CA PHE A 185 4.51 13.36 12.78
C PHE A 185 4.28 14.87 12.69
N ALA A 186 3.38 15.33 11.82
CA ALA A 186 2.98 16.72 11.74
C ALA A 186 2.35 17.22 13.05
N LEU A 187 1.54 16.38 13.70
CA LEU A 187 0.87 16.68 14.96
C LEU A 187 1.84 16.66 16.16
N GLY A 188 2.85 15.80 16.11
CA GLY A 188 3.91 15.71 17.13
C GLY A 188 5.03 16.76 16.99
N GLU A 189 5.10 17.50 15.89
CA GLU A 189 6.16 18.49 15.63
C GLU A 189 5.99 19.74 16.50
N LYS A 190 7.08 20.12 17.18
CA LYS A 190 7.12 21.28 18.10
C LYS A 190 7.59 22.56 17.40
N ASN A 191 8.38 22.43 16.34
CA ASN A 191 8.87 23.58 15.59
C ASN A 191 7.78 24.09 14.63
N ASN A 192 7.29 25.32 14.87
CA ASN A 192 6.20 25.91 14.06
C ASN A 192 6.49 25.95 12.55
N LYS A 193 7.74 26.23 12.14
CA LYS A 193 8.09 26.24 10.71
C LYS A 193 7.96 24.85 10.09
N ARG A 194 8.51 23.83 10.76
CA ARG A 194 8.41 22.44 10.30
C ARG A 194 6.97 21.93 10.32
N LYS A 195 6.20 22.31 11.35
CA LYS A 195 4.78 21.99 11.47
C LYS A 195 3.98 22.56 10.30
N ILE A 196 4.21 23.83 9.92
CA ILE A 196 3.58 24.45 8.75
C ILE A 196 3.97 23.72 7.46
N LEU A 197 5.26 23.35 7.30
CA LEU A 197 5.71 22.58 6.14
C LEU A 197 5.03 21.21 6.04
N PHE A 198 4.93 20.47 7.15
CA PHE A 198 4.22 19.19 7.17
C PHE A 198 2.72 19.36 6.89
N ALA A 199 2.09 20.39 7.45
CA ALA A 199 0.68 20.68 7.19
C ALA A 199 0.44 21.03 5.71
N GLY A 200 1.31 21.86 5.12
CA GLY A 200 1.27 22.18 3.69
C GLY A 200 1.46 20.94 2.82
N PHE A 201 2.39 20.06 3.18
CA PHE A 201 2.59 18.80 2.47
C PHE A 201 1.36 17.88 2.56
N LEU A 202 0.79 17.68 3.76
CA LEU A 202 -0.44 16.90 3.93
C LEU A 202 -1.63 17.49 3.17
N PHE A 203 -1.73 18.81 3.11
CA PHE A 203 -2.73 19.50 2.29
C PHE A 203 -2.54 19.16 0.81
N VAL A 204 -1.32 19.25 0.29
CA VAL A 204 -1.01 18.88 -1.09
C VAL A 204 -1.34 17.41 -1.37
N LEU A 205 -0.98 16.48 -0.47
CA LEU A 205 -1.36 15.07 -0.61
C LEU A 205 -2.88 14.87 -0.66
N SER A 206 -3.62 15.62 0.17
CA SER A 206 -5.09 15.57 0.20
C SER A 206 -5.71 16.12 -1.08
N VAL A 207 -5.13 17.18 -1.66
CA VAL A 207 -5.53 17.70 -2.97
C VAL A 207 -5.28 16.66 -4.06
N CYS A 208 -4.09 16.06 -4.11
CA CYS A 208 -3.81 14.99 -5.07
C CYS A 208 -4.80 13.82 -4.92
N LEU A 209 -5.11 13.43 -3.68
CA LEU A 209 -6.05 12.37 -3.37
C LEU A 209 -7.47 12.72 -3.84
N ALA A 210 -7.91 13.96 -3.66
CA ALA A 210 -9.18 14.45 -4.22
C ALA A 210 -9.18 14.37 -5.76
N LEU A 211 -8.08 14.75 -6.42
CA LEU A 211 -7.96 14.70 -7.89
C LEU A 211 -7.81 13.30 -8.46
N THR A 212 -7.64 12.25 -7.64
CA THR A 212 -7.75 10.86 -8.10
C THR A 212 -9.20 10.47 -8.39
N TYR A 213 -10.18 11.17 -7.78
CA TYR A 213 -11.60 10.82 -7.80
C TYR A 213 -11.89 9.36 -7.37
N SER A 214 -10.97 8.75 -6.60
CA SER A 214 -11.17 7.41 -6.03
C SER A 214 -12.03 7.51 -4.79
N ARG A 215 -13.27 7.05 -4.93
CA ARG A 215 -14.26 6.99 -3.84
C ARG A 215 -13.78 6.12 -2.67
N GLY A 216 -13.18 4.96 -2.97
CA GLY A 216 -12.55 4.11 -1.96
C GLY A 216 -11.49 4.86 -1.18
N ALA A 217 -10.64 5.63 -1.88
CA ALA A 217 -9.61 6.42 -1.21
C ALA A 217 -10.17 7.53 -0.31
N TRP A 218 -11.30 8.14 -0.69
CA TRP A 218 -11.96 9.16 0.12
C TRP A 218 -12.58 8.57 1.39
N ILE A 219 -13.21 7.40 1.30
CA ILE A 219 -13.74 6.67 2.46
C ILE A 219 -12.58 6.26 3.39
N SER A 220 -11.47 5.80 2.82
CA SER A 220 -10.27 5.46 3.59
C SER A 220 -9.64 6.67 4.28
N LEU A 221 -9.64 7.86 3.64
CA LEU A 221 -9.22 9.11 4.28
C LEU A 221 -10.14 9.48 5.45
N ALA A 222 -11.45 9.33 5.30
CA ALA A 222 -12.40 9.46 6.41
C ALA A 222 -12.08 8.47 7.54
N GLY A 223 -11.68 7.24 7.21
CA GLY A 223 -11.15 6.26 8.16
C GLY A 223 -9.92 6.75 8.92
N ILE A 224 -8.95 7.38 8.25
CA ILE A 224 -7.77 7.99 8.89
C ILE A 224 -8.21 9.09 9.86
N VAL A 225 -9.10 10.00 9.44
CA VAL A 225 -9.59 11.10 10.29
C VAL A 225 -10.34 10.56 11.50
N LEU A 226 -11.16 9.52 11.34
CA LEU A 226 -11.83 8.84 12.43
C LEU A 226 -10.82 8.16 13.37
N GLY A 227 -9.80 7.50 12.83
CA GLY A 227 -8.71 6.92 13.61
C GLY A 227 -7.97 7.98 14.44
N LEU A 228 -7.69 9.16 13.87
CA LEU A 228 -7.14 10.29 14.61
C LEU A 228 -8.11 10.79 15.69
N ALA A 229 -9.41 10.86 15.41
CA ALA A 229 -10.43 11.27 16.37
C ALA A 229 -10.51 10.32 17.58
N VAL A 230 -10.42 9.01 17.34
CA VAL A 230 -10.53 7.97 18.37
C VAL A 230 -9.22 7.82 19.16
N PHE A 231 -8.07 7.80 18.48
CA PHE A 231 -6.80 7.42 19.08
C PHE A 231 -5.90 8.59 19.46
N TYR A 232 -6.14 9.79 18.93
CA TYR A 232 -5.32 10.98 19.19
C TYR A 232 -6.09 12.14 19.84
N ASP A 233 -7.07 12.74 19.15
CA ASP A 233 -7.88 13.85 19.67
C ASP A 233 -9.28 13.89 19.03
N LYS A 234 -10.33 13.78 19.86
CA LYS A 234 -11.74 13.80 19.43
C LYS A 234 -12.13 15.00 18.56
N ARG A 235 -11.40 16.12 18.63
CA ARG A 235 -11.64 17.31 17.80
C ARG A 235 -11.48 17.05 16.31
N PHE A 236 -10.73 16.02 15.90
CA PHE A 236 -10.69 15.61 14.49
C PHE A 236 -12.07 15.21 13.95
N GLY A 237 -13.01 14.79 14.80
CA GLY A 237 -14.39 14.53 14.41
C GLY A 237 -15.12 15.76 13.85
N LEU A 238 -14.68 16.99 14.18
CA LEU A 238 -15.26 18.23 13.64
C LEU A 238 -15.01 18.38 12.14
N VAL A 239 -14.00 17.69 11.57
CA VAL A 239 -13.74 17.69 10.12
C VAL A 239 -14.96 17.17 9.35
N PHE A 240 -15.70 16.20 9.91
CA PHE A 240 -16.91 15.68 9.27
C PHE A 240 -18.03 16.72 9.17
N LEU A 241 -18.09 17.72 10.07
CA LEU A 241 -19.06 18.81 9.98
C LEU A 241 -18.73 19.80 8.86
N ALA A 242 -17.47 19.86 8.41
CA ALA A 242 -17.08 20.72 7.30
C ALA A 242 -17.53 20.16 5.94
N VAL A 243 -17.69 18.84 5.81
CA VAL A 243 -18.11 18.18 4.56
C VAL A 243 -19.47 18.68 4.05
N PRO A 244 -20.58 18.64 4.82
CA PRO A 244 -21.86 19.14 4.34
C PRO A 244 -21.82 20.65 4.05
N LEU A 245 -21.03 21.42 4.80
CA LEU A 245 -20.85 22.86 4.55
C LEU A 245 -20.16 23.11 3.20
N ILE A 246 -19.11 22.36 2.88
CA ILE A 246 -18.41 22.47 1.60
C ILE A 246 -19.35 22.06 0.45
N LEU A 247 -20.07 20.95 0.60
CA LEU A 247 -21.01 20.48 -0.43
C LEU A 247 -22.18 21.43 -0.65
N PHE A 248 -22.58 22.20 0.36
CA PHE A 248 -23.60 23.24 0.22
C PHE A 248 -23.15 24.39 -0.69
N PHE A 249 -21.86 24.74 -0.70
CA PHE A 249 -21.34 25.85 -1.50
C PHE A 249 -20.66 25.41 -2.80
N TYR A 250 -20.12 24.19 -2.88
CA TYR A 250 -19.36 23.68 -4.01
C TYR A 250 -20.12 22.57 -4.74
N HIS A 251 -20.40 22.80 -6.03
CA HIS A 251 -21.18 21.90 -6.89
C HIS A 251 -20.37 21.42 -8.12
N GLY A 252 -19.04 21.35 -8.01
CA GLY A 252 -18.19 20.88 -9.12
C GLY A 252 -18.00 19.36 -9.15
N GLN A 253 -17.09 18.88 -9.99
CA GLN A 253 -16.89 17.44 -10.22
C GLN A 253 -16.56 16.61 -8.97
N VAL A 254 -15.89 17.20 -7.97
CA VAL A 254 -15.62 16.51 -6.69
C VAL A 254 -16.92 16.31 -5.89
N ALA A 255 -17.84 17.29 -5.93
CA ALA A 255 -19.12 17.19 -5.23
C ALA A 255 -20.05 16.19 -5.90
N GLU A 256 -20.17 16.21 -7.24
CA GLU A 256 -20.94 15.21 -7.98
C GLU A 256 -20.47 13.79 -7.67
N ARG A 257 -19.14 13.59 -7.69
CA ARG A 257 -18.57 12.27 -7.41
C ARG A 257 -18.74 11.86 -5.94
N PHE A 258 -18.76 12.81 -5.01
CA PHE A 258 -19.00 12.55 -3.60
C PHE A 258 -20.46 12.18 -3.35
N ILE A 259 -21.41 12.91 -3.90
CA ILE A 259 -22.85 12.61 -3.77
C ILE A 259 -23.15 11.22 -4.34
N SER A 260 -22.43 10.82 -5.39
CA SER A 260 -22.56 9.48 -5.98
C SER A 260 -22.26 8.34 -5.00
N LEU A 261 -21.50 8.58 -3.91
CA LEU A 261 -21.30 7.58 -2.84
C LEU A 261 -22.62 7.10 -2.22
N PHE A 262 -23.67 7.92 -2.29
CA PHE A 262 -24.98 7.65 -1.69
C PHE A 262 -26.05 7.29 -2.73
N SER A 263 -25.76 7.43 -4.03
CA SER A 263 -26.64 6.98 -5.10
C SER A 263 -26.33 5.52 -5.42
N GLY A 264 -27.25 4.59 -5.18
CA GLY A 264 -27.06 3.16 -5.46
C GLY A 264 -26.89 2.79 -6.95
N GLU A 265 -27.00 3.76 -7.85
CA GLU A 265 -26.86 3.61 -9.30
C GLU A 265 -25.45 4.01 -9.76
N ASP A 266 -24.47 3.15 -9.52
CA ASP A 266 -23.10 3.35 -9.97
C ASP A 266 -22.62 2.13 -10.76
N THR A 267 -22.29 2.34 -12.05
CA THR A 267 -21.74 1.32 -12.97
C THR A 267 -20.51 0.60 -12.39
N SER A 268 -19.74 1.32 -11.56
CA SER A 268 -18.56 0.79 -10.89
C SER A 268 -18.89 -0.12 -9.69
N LEU A 269 -20.07 0.01 -9.07
CA LEU A 269 -20.50 -0.88 -7.99
C LEU A 269 -21.08 -2.18 -8.56
N SER A 270 -21.92 -2.09 -9.60
CA SER A 270 -22.47 -3.28 -10.26
C SER A 270 -21.38 -4.17 -10.86
N LEU A 271 -20.36 -3.57 -11.51
CA LEU A 271 -19.20 -4.31 -11.99
C LEU A 271 -18.48 -5.05 -10.85
N ARG A 272 -18.28 -4.41 -9.69
CA ARG A 272 -17.63 -5.07 -8.55
C ARG A 272 -18.43 -6.25 -8.03
N LEU A 273 -19.75 -6.11 -7.89
CA LEU A 273 -20.61 -7.20 -7.42
C LEU A 273 -20.50 -8.42 -8.34
N ALA A 274 -20.52 -8.21 -9.66
CA ALA A 274 -20.28 -9.27 -10.64
C ALA A 274 -18.91 -9.93 -10.45
N LEU A 275 -17.84 -9.13 -10.30
CA LEU A 275 -16.50 -9.65 -10.05
C LEU A 275 -16.39 -10.44 -8.74
N TRP A 276 -17.10 -10.00 -7.69
CA TRP A 276 -17.11 -10.67 -6.40
C TRP A 276 -17.80 -12.02 -6.48
N GLU A 277 -18.92 -12.12 -7.18
CA GLU A 277 -19.60 -13.41 -7.42
C GLU A 277 -18.69 -14.38 -8.19
N SER A 278 -18.03 -13.92 -9.25
CA SER A 278 -17.02 -14.72 -9.96
C SER A 278 -15.87 -15.15 -9.05
N THR A 279 -15.38 -14.25 -8.19
CA THR A 279 -14.28 -14.56 -7.25
C THR A 279 -14.71 -15.57 -6.19
N ILE A 280 -15.95 -15.49 -5.70
CA ILE A 280 -16.50 -16.45 -4.74
C ILE A 280 -16.53 -17.85 -5.36
N ALA A 281 -16.95 -17.98 -6.61
CA ALA A 281 -16.92 -19.26 -7.32
C ALA A 281 -15.50 -19.84 -7.42
N MET A 282 -14.48 -19.01 -7.70
CA MET A 282 -13.06 -19.44 -7.67
C MET A 282 -12.65 -19.99 -6.30
N ILE A 283 -13.09 -19.34 -5.21
CA ILE A 283 -12.79 -19.78 -3.84
C ILE A 283 -13.51 -21.09 -3.52
N GLU A 284 -14.76 -21.24 -3.94
CA GLU A 284 -15.56 -22.45 -3.72
C GLU A 284 -14.98 -23.66 -4.45
N GLU A 285 -14.45 -23.46 -5.66
CA GLU A 285 -13.80 -24.52 -6.44
C GLU A 285 -12.40 -24.87 -5.93
N HIS A 286 -11.63 -23.87 -5.48
CA HIS A 286 -10.25 -24.03 -5.02
C HIS A 286 -10.00 -23.56 -3.57
N PRO A 287 -10.74 -24.07 -2.56
CA PRO A 287 -10.75 -23.48 -1.21
C PRO A 287 -9.43 -23.63 -0.45
N LEU A 288 -8.61 -24.63 -0.78
CA LEU A 288 -7.39 -24.95 -0.03
C LEU A 288 -6.14 -24.25 -0.58
N LEU A 289 -5.92 -24.37 -1.89
CA LEU A 289 -4.70 -23.85 -2.54
C LEU A 289 -4.98 -22.60 -3.38
N GLY A 290 -6.23 -22.26 -3.65
CA GLY A 290 -6.57 -21.17 -4.57
C GLY A 290 -6.20 -21.47 -6.02
N ILE A 291 -6.45 -20.52 -6.90
CA ILE A 291 -6.17 -20.60 -8.34
C ILE A 291 -4.68 -20.37 -8.70
N GLY A 292 -3.82 -20.15 -7.70
CA GLY A 292 -2.40 -19.87 -7.89
C GLY A 292 -2.08 -18.38 -7.92
N TRP A 293 -1.04 -18.00 -7.18
CA TRP A 293 -0.59 -16.61 -7.06
C TRP A 293 -0.39 -15.93 -8.43
N GLY A 294 -0.94 -14.71 -8.57
CA GLY A 294 -0.85 -13.90 -9.78
C GLY A 294 -1.65 -14.43 -10.96
N SER A 295 -2.48 -15.46 -10.78
CA SER A 295 -3.20 -16.13 -11.86
C SER A 295 -4.64 -15.64 -12.03
N TYR A 296 -5.10 -14.66 -11.25
CA TYR A 296 -6.49 -14.18 -11.31
C TYR A 296 -6.96 -13.87 -12.74
N TRP A 297 -6.18 -13.11 -13.50
CA TRP A 297 -6.54 -12.73 -14.87
C TRP A 297 -6.51 -13.89 -15.88
N LEU A 298 -5.77 -14.96 -15.58
CA LEU A 298 -5.73 -16.19 -16.38
C LEU A 298 -6.92 -17.10 -16.06
N ALA A 299 -7.36 -17.14 -14.80
CA ALA A 299 -8.48 -17.95 -14.35
C ALA A 299 -9.83 -17.26 -14.64
N TYR A 300 -9.91 -15.93 -14.50
CA TYR A 300 -11.15 -15.15 -14.63
C TYR A 300 -12.00 -15.47 -15.86
N PRO A 301 -11.45 -15.69 -17.07
CA PRO A 301 -12.25 -16.04 -18.25
C PRO A 301 -13.18 -17.26 -18.05
N GLU A 302 -12.80 -18.23 -17.22
CA GLU A 302 -13.64 -19.42 -16.91
C GLU A 302 -14.80 -19.08 -15.96
N TYR A 303 -14.68 -17.97 -15.21
CA TYR A 303 -15.67 -17.49 -14.25
C TYR A 303 -16.37 -16.20 -14.70
N ASN A 304 -16.24 -15.82 -15.98
CA ASN A 304 -16.83 -14.59 -16.51
C ASN A 304 -18.33 -14.75 -16.78
N PHE A 305 -19.13 -14.80 -15.70
CA PHE A 305 -20.57 -15.06 -15.76
C PHE A 305 -21.40 -13.85 -16.20
N PHE A 306 -20.83 -12.64 -16.23
CA PHE A 306 -21.60 -11.40 -16.36
C PHE A 306 -21.10 -10.41 -17.42
N ILE A 307 -19.77 -10.30 -17.64
CA ILE A 307 -19.24 -9.31 -18.59
C ILE A 307 -19.35 -9.83 -20.01
N GLU A 308 -19.16 -11.15 -20.20
CA GLU A 308 -19.31 -11.88 -21.48
C GLU A 308 -18.55 -11.29 -22.69
N ASP A 309 -17.61 -10.36 -22.45
CA ASP A 309 -16.76 -9.75 -23.47
C ASP A 309 -15.31 -10.20 -23.28
N ALA A 310 -14.82 -11.01 -24.23
CA ALA A 310 -13.46 -11.54 -24.22
C ALA A 310 -12.38 -10.48 -24.49
N SER A 311 -12.74 -9.28 -24.94
CA SER A 311 -11.80 -8.17 -25.15
C SER A 311 -11.45 -7.45 -23.84
N VAL A 312 -12.22 -7.66 -22.78
CA VAL A 312 -12.01 -7.03 -21.47
C VAL A 312 -11.17 -7.94 -20.56
N VAL A 313 -9.94 -7.51 -20.27
CA VAL A 313 -9.03 -8.23 -19.36
C VAL A 313 -9.22 -7.75 -17.93
N ILE A 314 -9.61 -8.66 -17.03
CA ILE A 314 -9.80 -8.37 -15.61
C ILE A 314 -8.59 -8.85 -14.81
N PHE A 315 -7.87 -7.92 -14.18
CA PHE A 315 -6.65 -8.23 -13.43
C PHE A 315 -6.89 -8.62 -11.97
N HIS A 316 -7.97 -8.16 -11.34
CA HIS A 316 -8.26 -8.43 -9.93
C HIS A 316 -9.73 -8.22 -9.56
N ALA A 317 -10.12 -8.73 -8.39
CA ALA A 317 -11.51 -8.72 -7.91
C ALA A 317 -12.01 -7.34 -7.43
N HIS A 318 -11.13 -6.34 -7.31
CA HIS A 318 -11.44 -5.06 -6.68
C HIS A 318 -11.97 -5.20 -5.23
N ASP A 319 -11.57 -6.27 -4.55
CA ASP A 319 -11.75 -6.49 -3.12
C ASP A 319 -10.60 -7.40 -2.65
N MET A 320 -9.80 -6.91 -1.71
CA MET A 320 -8.64 -7.62 -1.16
C MET A 320 -9.04 -8.88 -0.39
N TYR A 321 -10.19 -8.85 0.29
CA TYR A 321 -10.69 -9.92 1.14
C TYR A 321 -11.17 -11.14 0.36
N LEU A 322 -11.64 -10.95 -0.88
CA LEU A 322 -11.96 -12.02 -1.81
C LEU A 322 -10.75 -12.41 -2.67
N HIS A 323 -10.00 -11.43 -3.17
CA HIS A 323 -8.92 -11.71 -4.11
C HIS A 323 -7.79 -12.56 -3.50
N ILE A 324 -7.33 -12.24 -2.29
CA ILE A 324 -6.26 -12.98 -1.64
C ILE A 324 -6.63 -14.47 -1.45
N PRO A 325 -7.75 -14.84 -0.79
CA PRO A 325 -8.10 -16.25 -0.65
C PRO A 325 -8.44 -16.93 -1.98
N ALA A 326 -8.88 -16.21 -3.01
CA ALA A 326 -9.04 -16.79 -4.35
C ALA A 326 -7.69 -17.26 -4.90
N GLU A 327 -6.64 -16.43 -4.83
CA GLU A 327 -5.33 -16.80 -5.37
C GLU A 327 -4.58 -17.84 -4.54
N VAL A 328 -4.65 -17.78 -3.20
CA VAL A 328 -3.81 -18.62 -2.31
C VAL A 328 -4.57 -19.61 -1.43
N GLY A 329 -5.88 -19.70 -1.61
CA GLY A 329 -6.77 -20.50 -0.78
C GLY A 329 -7.09 -19.84 0.57
N ILE A 330 -8.14 -20.33 1.23
CA ILE A 330 -8.62 -19.86 2.52
C ILE A 330 -7.51 -19.93 3.60
N PRO A 331 -6.71 -21.01 3.72
CA PRO A 331 -5.61 -21.06 4.70
C PRO A 331 -4.57 -19.96 4.45
N GLY A 332 -4.20 -19.72 3.19
CA GLY A 332 -3.27 -18.66 2.81
C GLY A 332 -3.84 -17.27 3.12
N GLY A 333 -5.11 -17.04 2.80
CA GLY A 333 -5.80 -15.79 3.10
C GLY A 333 -5.88 -15.49 4.60
N ILE A 334 -6.21 -16.49 5.43
CA ILE A 334 -6.20 -16.34 6.88
C ILE A 334 -4.81 -15.93 7.39
N LEU A 335 -3.75 -16.58 6.92
CA LEU A 335 -2.38 -16.27 7.32
C LEU A 335 -1.95 -14.87 6.87
N TYR A 336 -2.34 -14.46 5.66
CA TYR A 336 -2.16 -13.10 5.17
C TYR A 336 -2.83 -12.07 6.09
N PHE A 337 -4.11 -12.24 6.39
CA PHE A 337 -4.86 -11.29 7.22
C PHE A 337 -4.39 -11.27 8.67
N LEU A 338 -3.98 -12.42 9.23
CA LEU A 338 -3.34 -12.46 10.55
C LEU A 338 -2.05 -11.66 10.57
N PHE A 339 -1.22 -11.75 9.51
CA PHE A 339 -0.02 -10.93 9.42
C PHE A 339 -0.34 -9.44 9.22
N PHE A 340 -1.24 -9.12 8.30
CA PHE A 340 -1.69 -7.77 7.96
C PHE A 340 -2.28 -7.03 9.18
N PHE A 341 -3.33 -7.58 9.81
CA PHE A 341 -3.92 -6.99 11.02
C PHE A 341 -2.99 -7.09 12.23
N GLY A 342 -2.09 -8.09 12.25
CA GLY A 342 -1.00 -8.20 13.21
C GLY A 342 -0.11 -6.96 13.26
N GLN A 343 0.14 -6.31 12.12
CA GLN A 343 0.86 -5.03 12.07
C GLN A 343 0.14 -3.96 12.91
N GLY A 344 -1.18 -3.83 12.76
CA GLY A 344 -1.98 -2.87 13.52
C GLY A 344 -1.95 -3.14 15.02
N VAL A 345 -2.00 -4.42 15.42
CA VAL A 345 -1.90 -4.83 16.83
C VAL A 345 -0.52 -4.52 17.40
N MET A 346 0.56 -4.73 16.64
CA MET A 346 1.92 -4.36 17.05
C MET A 346 2.06 -2.84 17.20
N SER A 347 1.58 -2.09 16.21
CA SER A 347 1.56 -0.62 16.23
C SER A 347 0.75 -0.06 17.40
N TRP A 348 -0.39 -0.66 17.75
CA TRP A 348 -1.16 -0.29 18.95
C TRP A 348 -0.36 -0.48 20.24
N ARG A 349 0.38 -1.58 20.37
CA ARG A 349 1.24 -1.81 21.55
C ARG A 349 2.34 -0.75 21.65
N ILE A 350 2.95 -0.38 20.53
CA ILE A 350 3.95 0.69 20.44
C ILE A 350 3.31 2.04 20.77
N TRP A 351 2.11 2.35 20.28
CA TRP A 351 1.38 3.59 20.61
C TRP A 351 1.11 3.71 22.12
N ARG A 352 0.70 2.61 22.76
CA ARG A 352 0.35 2.57 24.19
C ARG A 352 1.55 2.67 25.12
N ARG A 353 2.71 2.11 24.72
CA ARG A 353 3.91 1.99 25.58
C ARG A 353 5.04 2.94 25.18
N GLY A 354 5.05 3.36 23.93
CA GLY A 354 6.10 4.17 23.35
C GLY A 354 6.09 5.60 23.86
N VAL A 355 7.25 6.23 23.78
CA VAL A 355 7.48 7.65 24.10
C VAL A 355 8.10 8.35 22.90
N GLY A 356 7.94 9.67 22.82
CA GLY A 356 8.53 10.49 21.76
C GLY A 356 8.18 9.99 20.36
N VAL A 357 9.22 9.80 19.54
CA VAL A 357 9.10 9.42 18.11
C VAL A 357 8.50 8.04 17.92
N MET A 358 8.84 7.08 18.78
CA MET A 358 8.30 5.72 18.68
C MET A 358 6.78 5.69 18.91
N LYS A 359 6.27 6.56 19.79
CA LYS A 359 4.83 6.72 19.96
C LYS A 359 4.17 7.15 18.64
N LEU A 360 4.75 8.10 17.91
CA LEU A 360 4.22 8.54 16.62
C LEU A 360 4.23 7.43 15.57
N PHE A 361 5.30 6.64 15.49
CA PHE A 361 5.34 5.43 14.65
C PHE A 361 4.23 4.42 14.98
N GLY A 362 3.90 4.25 16.25
CA GLY A 362 2.79 3.42 16.68
C GLY A 362 1.44 3.91 16.14
N LEU A 363 1.16 5.22 16.23
CA LEU A 363 -0.06 5.79 15.64
C LEU A 363 -0.06 5.69 14.11
N SER A 364 1.07 5.99 13.47
CA SER A 364 1.23 5.88 12.02
C SER A 364 0.91 4.48 11.50
N GLY A 365 1.43 3.44 12.15
CA GLY A 365 1.18 2.05 11.74
C GLY A 365 -0.28 1.62 11.94
N MET A 366 -0.95 2.12 12.98
CA MET A 366 -2.39 1.87 13.16
C MET A 366 -3.22 2.51 12.02
N LEU A 367 -2.95 3.76 11.68
CA LEU A 367 -3.65 4.47 10.60
C LEU A 367 -3.35 3.86 9.23
N LEU A 368 -2.12 3.38 9.02
CA LEU A 368 -1.70 2.71 7.80
C LEU A 368 -2.51 1.42 7.57
N VAL A 369 -2.64 0.57 8.59
CA VAL A 369 -3.42 -0.67 8.50
C VAL A 369 -4.91 -0.36 8.39
N LEU A 370 -5.42 0.61 9.15
CA LEU A 370 -6.83 1.02 9.08
C LEU A 370 -7.22 1.52 7.69
N SER A 371 -6.42 2.42 7.11
CA SER A 371 -6.70 2.96 5.78
C SER A 371 -6.63 1.89 4.69
N ALA A 372 -5.60 1.03 4.71
CA ALA A 372 -5.49 -0.08 3.77
C ALA A 372 -6.61 -1.12 3.94
N ALA A 373 -7.08 -1.36 5.17
CA ALA A 373 -8.20 -2.26 5.42
C ALA A 373 -9.52 -1.74 4.84
N ILE A 374 -9.77 -0.43 4.94
CA ILE A 374 -10.97 0.21 4.39
C ILE A 374 -10.90 0.26 2.86
N ASP A 375 -9.74 0.64 2.31
CA ASP A 375 -9.53 0.69 0.85
C ASP A 375 -9.68 -0.71 0.25
N GLY A 376 -9.19 -1.72 0.95
CA GLY A 376 -9.27 -3.13 0.60
C GLY A 376 -10.67 -3.70 0.39
N ILE A 377 -11.73 -3.03 0.85
CA ILE A 377 -13.14 -3.45 0.62
C ILE A 377 -13.58 -3.08 -0.80
N GLY A 378 -13.10 -1.95 -1.32
CA GLY A 378 -13.53 -1.41 -2.62
C GLY A 378 -12.46 -1.50 -3.71
N ASP A 379 -11.25 -1.94 -3.36
CA ASP A 379 -10.18 -2.19 -4.30
C ASP A 379 -9.15 -3.19 -3.76
N TYR A 380 -8.26 -3.67 -4.61
CA TYR A 380 -7.10 -4.46 -4.19
C TYR A 380 -5.82 -3.78 -4.66
N ALA A 381 -5.45 -2.64 -4.07
CA ALA A 381 -4.27 -1.88 -4.51
C ALA A 381 -2.92 -2.60 -4.24
N LEU A 382 -2.89 -3.57 -3.31
CA LEU A 382 -1.68 -4.30 -2.93
C LEU A 382 -1.24 -5.36 -3.94
N PHE A 383 -1.96 -5.55 -5.05
CA PHE A 383 -1.46 -6.32 -6.20
C PHE A 383 -0.27 -5.63 -6.89
N SER A 384 -0.23 -4.30 -6.81
CA SER A 384 0.82 -3.50 -7.45
C SER A 384 2.11 -3.58 -6.65
N CYS A 385 3.19 -3.98 -7.31
CA CYS A 385 4.49 -4.17 -6.66
C CYS A 385 5.00 -2.91 -5.93
N PRO A 386 5.04 -1.71 -6.53
CA PRO A 386 5.39 -0.48 -5.82
C PRO A 386 4.51 -0.19 -4.60
N VAL A 387 3.19 -0.34 -4.73
CA VAL A 387 2.25 0.00 -3.66
C VAL A 387 2.39 -0.99 -2.49
N SER A 388 2.49 -2.29 -2.80
CA SER A 388 2.70 -3.34 -1.81
C SER A 388 4.04 -3.21 -1.09
N CYS A 389 5.14 -2.99 -1.82
CA CYS A 389 6.45 -2.75 -1.23
C CYS A 389 6.45 -1.50 -0.33
N CYS A 390 5.79 -0.41 -0.72
CA CYS A 390 5.60 0.78 0.13
C CYS A 390 4.88 0.44 1.42
N PHE A 391 3.73 -0.25 1.32
CA PHE A 391 2.93 -0.64 2.48
C PHE A 391 3.72 -1.50 3.47
N TRP A 392 4.37 -2.55 2.99
CA TRP A 392 5.11 -3.48 3.84
C TRP A 392 6.37 -2.83 4.42
N ALA A 393 7.06 -1.98 3.66
CA ALA A 393 8.22 -1.23 4.18
C ALA A 393 7.83 -0.22 5.27
N LEU A 394 6.74 0.54 5.06
CA LEU A 394 6.23 1.48 6.08
C LEU A 394 5.72 0.73 7.31
N SER A 395 5.03 -0.41 7.13
CA SER A 395 4.58 -1.27 8.22
C SER A 395 5.77 -1.77 9.05
N ALA A 396 6.78 -2.34 8.37
CA ALA A 396 8.04 -2.77 9.00
C ALA A 396 8.71 -1.63 9.78
N LEU A 397 8.76 -0.42 9.21
CA LEU A 397 9.34 0.75 9.86
C LEU A 397 8.56 1.17 11.12
N CYS A 398 7.24 1.04 11.10
CA CYS A 398 6.39 1.38 12.24
C CYS A 398 6.53 0.37 13.39
N VAL A 399 6.70 -0.91 13.09
CA VAL A 399 6.70 -1.99 14.11
C VAL A 399 8.08 -2.47 14.53
N SER A 400 9.14 -2.18 13.78
CA SER A 400 10.49 -2.61 14.14
C SER A 400 10.92 -1.95 15.44
N GLU A 401 11.49 -2.70 16.38
CA GLU A 401 12.10 -2.14 17.57
C GLU A 401 13.56 -2.58 17.58
N GLU A 402 14.45 -1.68 17.96
CA GLU A 402 15.83 -2.04 18.23
C GLU A 402 15.81 -3.07 19.36
N ARG A 403 16.25 -4.30 19.06
CA ARG A 403 16.42 -5.31 20.09
C ARG A 403 17.51 -4.79 21.01
N ARG A 404 17.12 -4.15 22.11
CA ARG A 404 18.03 -3.95 23.25
C ARG A 404 18.59 -5.34 23.54
N GLY A 405 19.89 -5.50 23.34
CA GLY A 405 20.58 -6.70 23.80
C GLY A 405 20.13 -6.95 25.22
N ALA A 406 19.83 -8.20 25.54
CA ALA A 406 19.63 -8.59 26.93
C ALA A 406 20.88 -8.10 27.67
N ALA A 407 20.74 -7.02 28.43
CA ALA A 407 21.66 -6.70 29.49
C ALA A 407 21.39 -7.80 30.54
N GLY A 408 22.15 -8.88 30.40
CA GLY A 408 22.26 -9.99 31.33
C GLY A 408 23.74 -10.20 31.55
#